data_AF-A0A3M0XKG1-F1
#
_entry.id   AF-A0A3M0XKG1-F1
#
_cell.length_a   1.000
_cell.length_b   1.000
_cell.length_c   1.000
_cell.angle_alpha   90.00
_cell.angle_beta   90.00
_cell.angle_gamma   90.00
#
_symmetry.space_group_name_H-M   'P 1'
#
loop_
_entity.id
_entity.type
_entity.pdbx_description
1 polymer ?
#
loop_
_entity_poly.entity_id
_entity_poly.type
_entity_poly.pdbx_seq_one_letter_code
_entity_poly.pdbx_strand_id
1 'polypeptide(L)'
;MSLINNKNSSYLNGIRTLTRRLIGVVLLLIVMVASFAGGVYFAGLNYSSTGQELGQASSSEDALWSGKVKNTYSPPPDGKLSQDVDFNLFWQVWDTLKEKYVDSAQVTDKKMFYGALKGMAAALGDPYTVFMDPKAAHDFEEDLAGTFEGIGAEIGIKNDTLTIIAPLPDMPAEKAGLKAGDQVYAIDGESTLGITIDEAVRKIRGPKGTQVTLTIWRKGFDNTKDITITRGTIVVKSVRTNLREDNIFVIKIISFNNDTEDLFNKAVREAINKSPRGIILDLRNNPGGFLDTAIEMASEWIEDGTVVIEKFNEERQNEYLARGRARLKGFPTVVLVNRGSASASEIVAGALQDYGLAVVVGEKTFGKGSVQTLEKFSDGSSVKVTIAKWLTPKGRSINDEGIEPDIKVKLTLDDYNHDRDPQVEAAIKVLTEGIEEAQKFAESLTASSTASSTPTK
;
A
#
# COMPACT_ATOMS: atom_id res chain seq x y z
N MET A 1 71.62 -11.91 63.65
CA MET A 1 72.00 -11.30 62.35
C MET A 1 71.49 -12.23 61.26
N SER A 2 70.33 -11.93 60.69
CA SER A 2 70.21 -11.10 59.49
C SER A 2 70.64 -11.86 58.24
N LEU A 3 69.64 -12.13 57.39
CA LEU A 3 69.74 -12.26 55.93
C LEU A 3 70.65 -13.38 55.42
N ILE A 4 70.04 -14.51 55.04
CA ILE A 4 70.25 -15.15 53.74
C ILE A 4 69.08 -16.10 53.46
N ASN A 5 68.37 -15.77 52.37
CA ASN A 5 67.61 -16.64 51.50
C ASN A 5 66.20 -17.10 51.88
N ASN A 6 65.36 -16.10 52.14
CA ASN A 6 63.98 -16.04 51.68
C ASN A 6 63.88 -16.02 50.14
N LYS A 7 64.41 -17.05 49.45
CA LYS A 7 64.34 -17.21 47.98
C LYS A 7 63.83 -18.58 47.50
N ASN A 8 63.60 -19.54 48.41
CA ASN A 8 63.16 -20.89 48.05
C ASN A 8 61.65 -21.17 48.25
N SER A 9 60.89 -20.31 48.94
CA SER A 9 59.45 -20.51 49.15
C SER A 9 58.58 -19.97 48.00
N SER A 10 58.99 -18.87 47.35
CA SER A 10 58.27 -18.31 46.19
C SER A 10 58.41 -19.16 44.92
N TYR A 11 59.56 -19.81 44.73
CA TYR A 11 59.80 -20.69 43.57
C TYR A 11 58.96 -21.98 43.62
N LEU A 12 58.81 -22.60 44.80
CA LEU A 12 58.04 -23.84 44.94
C LEU A 12 56.51 -23.63 44.82
N ASN A 13 56.00 -22.47 45.23
CA ASN A 13 54.58 -22.11 45.06
C ASN A 13 54.24 -21.68 43.61
N GLY A 14 55.19 -21.07 42.89
CA GLY A 14 55.06 -20.75 41.46
C GLY A 14 55.00 -22.00 40.57
N ILE A 15 55.83 -23.01 40.85
CA ILE A 15 55.85 -24.26 40.08
C ILE A 15 54.56 -25.09 40.32
N ARG A 16 54.01 -25.09 41.53
CA ARG A 16 52.74 -25.78 41.86
C ARG A 16 51.50 -25.12 41.25
N THR A 17 51.50 -23.80 41.09
CA THR A 17 50.39 -23.08 40.43
C THR A 17 50.48 -23.18 38.91
N LEU A 18 51.68 -23.19 38.33
CA LEU A 18 51.88 -23.43 36.89
C LEU A 18 51.47 -24.86 36.50
N THR A 19 51.87 -25.88 37.27
CA THR A 19 51.52 -27.28 37.00
C THR A 19 50.02 -27.55 37.15
N ARG A 20 49.33 -26.95 38.13
CA ARG A 20 47.85 -27.05 38.24
C ARG A 20 47.11 -26.38 37.08
N ARG A 21 47.60 -25.24 36.58
CA ARG A 21 47.02 -24.59 35.39
C ARG A 21 47.28 -25.38 34.11
N LEU A 22 48.49 -25.95 33.95
CA LEU A 22 48.82 -26.78 32.79
C LEU A 22 48.00 -28.07 32.76
N ILE A 23 47.83 -28.75 33.91
CA ILE A 23 46.98 -29.94 34.04
C ILE A 23 45.50 -29.58 33.79
N GLY A 24 45.03 -28.42 34.27
CA GLY A 24 43.70 -27.92 33.97
C GLY A 24 43.44 -27.68 32.48
N VAL A 25 44.40 -27.05 31.78
CA VAL A 25 44.29 -26.79 30.32
C VAL A 25 44.37 -28.09 29.51
N VAL A 26 45.22 -29.04 29.90
CA VAL A 26 45.31 -30.35 29.24
C VAL A 26 44.04 -31.18 29.45
N LEU A 27 43.48 -31.19 30.67
CA LEU A 27 42.20 -31.85 30.93
C LEU A 27 41.04 -31.21 30.16
N LEU A 28 41.02 -29.88 30.04
CA LEU A 28 39.99 -29.15 29.29
C LEU A 28 40.11 -29.39 27.77
N LEU A 29 41.32 -29.53 27.25
CA LEU A 29 41.57 -29.96 25.87
C LEU A 29 41.17 -31.42 25.63
N ILE A 30 41.43 -32.33 26.57
CA ILE A 30 40.99 -33.73 26.48
C ILE A 30 39.46 -33.82 26.51
N VAL A 31 38.79 -33.03 27.37
CA VAL A 31 37.33 -32.95 27.42
C VAL A 31 36.76 -32.35 26.12
N MET A 32 37.36 -31.31 25.55
CA MET A 32 36.91 -30.76 24.26
C MET A 32 37.09 -31.76 23.11
N VAL A 33 38.22 -32.46 23.04
CA VAL A 33 38.47 -33.47 22.00
C VAL A 33 37.55 -34.68 22.16
N ALA A 34 37.28 -35.13 23.40
CA ALA A 34 36.32 -36.20 23.68
C ALA A 34 34.87 -35.78 23.37
N SER A 35 34.51 -34.52 23.62
CA SER A 35 33.17 -33.97 23.31
C SER A 35 32.97 -33.82 21.80
N PHE A 36 34.01 -33.41 21.07
CA PHE A 36 33.99 -33.31 19.61
C PHE A 36 33.95 -34.69 18.95
N ALA A 37 34.76 -35.65 19.41
CA ALA A 37 34.74 -37.02 18.92
C ALA A 37 33.42 -37.75 19.26
N GLY A 38 32.88 -37.52 20.47
CA GLY A 38 31.56 -38.03 20.87
C GLY A 38 30.43 -37.42 20.04
N GLY A 39 30.48 -36.12 19.75
CA GLY A 39 29.52 -35.43 18.88
C GLY A 39 29.56 -35.92 17.44
N VAL A 40 30.75 -36.15 16.87
CA VAL A 40 30.92 -36.72 15.52
C VAL A 40 30.48 -38.19 15.46
N TYR A 41 30.72 -38.97 16.51
CA TYR A 41 30.27 -40.36 16.59
C TYR A 41 28.74 -40.48 16.75
N PHE A 42 28.12 -39.63 17.59
CA PHE A 42 26.65 -39.59 17.74
C PHE A 42 25.94 -39.00 16.52
N ALA A 43 26.53 -37.98 15.88
CA ALA A 43 26.03 -37.46 14.60
C ALA A 43 26.16 -38.52 13.49
N GLY A 44 27.26 -39.28 13.46
CA GLY A 44 27.45 -40.39 12.53
C GLY A 44 26.48 -41.56 12.73
N LEU A 45 26.12 -41.87 13.98
CA LEU A 45 25.14 -42.92 14.32
C LEU A 45 23.68 -42.51 14.10
N ASN A 46 23.33 -41.24 14.29
CA ASN A 46 21.99 -40.72 13.98
C ASN A 46 21.80 -40.42 12.48
N TYR A 47 22.87 -40.27 11.71
CA TYR A 47 22.79 -40.11 10.25
C TYR A 47 22.63 -41.46 9.52
N SER A 48 22.94 -42.59 10.16
CA SER A 48 22.89 -43.92 9.53
C SER A 48 21.65 -44.75 9.87
N SER A 49 20.67 -44.22 10.64
CA SER A 49 19.51 -45.00 11.12
C SER A 49 18.13 -44.50 10.66
N THR A 50 18.05 -43.58 9.70
CA THR A 50 16.77 -43.19 9.06
C THR A 50 16.90 -43.06 7.55
N GLY A 51 17.70 -43.94 6.94
CA GLY A 51 18.06 -43.90 5.52
C GLY A 51 18.00 -45.27 4.86
N GLN A 52 17.02 -46.13 5.19
CA GLN A 52 16.69 -47.29 4.36
C GLN A 52 15.37 -47.94 4.80
N GLU A 53 14.24 -47.33 4.41
CA GLU A 53 13.04 -48.03 3.95
C GLU A 53 12.01 -46.98 3.53
N LEU A 54 11.89 -46.80 2.22
CA LEU A 54 10.70 -46.42 1.43
C LEU A 54 11.20 -45.91 0.07
N GLY A 55 11.73 -46.85 -0.73
CA GLY A 55 11.77 -46.67 -2.17
C GLY A 55 10.39 -46.93 -2.74
N GLN A 56 9.77 -45.91 -3.31
CA GLN A 56 8.97 -45.90 -4.56
C GLN A 56 8.05 -44.66 -4.58
N ALA A 57 8.45 -43.62 -5.30
CA ALA A 57 7.56 -42.85 -6.19
C ALA A 57 8.36 -41.78 -6.98
N SER A 58 8.24 -41.89 -8.29
CA SER A 58 8.44 -40.88 -9.34
C SER A 58 9.79 -40.15 -9.46
N SER A 59 10.49 -40.53 -10.53
CA SER A 59 11.27 -39.64 -11.38
C SER A 59 10.58 -38.28 -11.64
N SER A 60 11.25 -37.18 -11.33
CA SER A 60 11.20 -35.95 -12.12
C SER A 60 12.61 -35.39 -12.23
N GLU A 61 12.96 -34.93 -13.43
CA GLU A 61 14.30 -34.57 -13.91
C GLU A 61 14.82 -33.21 -13.41
N ASP A 62 14.50 -32.78 -12.19
CA ASP A 62 15.00 -31.48 -11.69
C ASP A 62 16.26 -31.68 -10.83
N ALA A 63 17.37 -31.87 -11.53
CA ALA A 63 18.71 -31.74 -10.97
C ALA A 63 18.82 -30.44 -10.15
N LEU A 64 19.34 -30.55 -8.93
CA LEU A 64 19.71 -29.45 -8.04
C LEU A 64 20.76 -28.54 -8.72
N TRP A 65 20.29 -27.53 -9.46
CA TRP A 65 21.13 -26.44 -9.95
C TRP A 65 21.29 -25.41 -8.84
N SER A 66 22.52 -25.24 -8.37
CA SER A 66 22.92 -24.13 -7.50
C SER A 66 23.96 -23.30 -8.26
N GLY A 67 23.48 -22.37 -9.07
CA GLY A 67 24.32 -21.44 -9.81
C GLY A 67 25.16 -20.57 -8.87
N LYS A 68 26.32 -20.13 -9.35
CA LYS A 68 27.22 -19.22 -8.64
C LYS A 68 27.30 -17.87 -9.35
N VAL A 69 27.32 -16.78 -8.59
CA VAL A 69 27.73 -15.46 -9.10
C VAL A 69 29.26 -15.48 -9.24
N LYS A 70 29.77 -15.22 -10.44
CA LYS A 70 31.20 -15.04 -10.66
C LYS A 70 31.50 -13.53 -10.74
N ASN A 71 32.67 -13.13 -10.23
CA ASN A 71 33.23 -11.77 -10.38
C ASN A 71 32.46 -10.62 -9.68
N THR A 72 32.02 -10.82 -8.43
CA THR A 72 31.47 -9.77 -7.56
C THR A 72 32.34 -9.51 -6.33
N TYR A 73 32.31 -8.27 -5.80
CA TYR A 73 32.64 -7.99 -4.39
C TYR A 73 31.43 -8.48 -3.57
N SER A 74 31.64 -9.50 -2.74
CA SER A 74 30.65 -10.52 -2.30
C SER A 74 29.24 -10.08 -1.86
N PRO A 75 28.20 -10.88 -2.19
CA PRO A 75 26.87 -10.87 -1.54
C PRO A 75 26.60 -12.18 -0.72
N PRO A 76 25.46 -12.29 0.03
CA PRO A 76 25.33 -13.00 1.32
C PRO A 76 25.44 -14.53 1.28
N PRO A 77 25.67 -15.18 2.43
CA PRO A 77 25.61 -16.63 2.55
C PRO A 77 24.15 -17.09 2.32
N ASP A 78 24.00 -18.10 1.45
CA ASP A 78 22.78 -18.91 1.25
C ASP A 78 21.85 -18.57 0.07
N GLY A 79 22.18 -17.57 -0.77
CA GLY A 79 21.43 -17.31 -2.02
C GLY A 79 21.70 -18.36 -3.11
N LYS A 80 20.81 -19.35 -3.29
CA LYS A 80 20.88 -20.29 -4.42
C LYS A 80 20.38 -19.60 -5.70
N LEU A 81 21.25 -19.45 -6.70
CA LEU A 81 20.81 -19.08 -8.05
C LEU A 81 20.31 -20.31 -8.81
N SER A 82 19.34 -20.12 -9.68
CA SER A 82 18.89 -21.17 -10.60
C SER A 82 19.93 -21.52 -11.67
N GLN A 83 20.82 -20.58 -12.04
CA GLN A 83 21.88 -20.75 -13.03
C GLN A 83 23.12 -19.88 -12.71
N ASP A 84 24.27 -20.23 -13.27
CA ASP A 84 25.49 -19.42 -13.17
C ASP A 84 25.29 -18.05 -13.83
N VAL A 85 25.70 -16.98 -13.14
CA VAL A 85 25.65 -15.59 -13.66
C VAL A 85 27.06 -15.01 -13.63
N ASP A 86 27.56 -14.59 -14.79
CA ASP A 86 28.84 -13.86 -14.91
C ASP A 86 28.60 -12.35 -14.89
N PHE A 87 28.99 -11.70 -13.80
CA PHE A 87 28.78 -10.27 -13.63
C PHE A 87 29.69 -9.42 -14.54
N ASN A 88 30.69 -10.01 -15.20
CA ASN A 88 31.45 -9.32 -16.25
C ASN A 88 30.55 -8.82 -17.38
N LEU A 89 29.47 -9.56 -17.69
CA LEU A 89 28.53 -9.15 -18.73
C LEU A 89 27.85 -7.82 -18.38
N PHE A 90 27.53 -7.58 -17.10
CA PHE A 90 26.96 -6.31 -16.64
C PHE A 90 27.90 -5.14 -16.95
N TRP A 91 29.19 -5.29 -16.60
CA TRP A 91 30.21 -4.27 -16.85
C TRP A 91 30.51 -4.08 -18.34
N GLN A 92 30.58 -5.16 -19.11
CA GLN A 92 30.75 -5.09 -20.56
C GLN A 92 29.63 -4.30 -21.23
N VAL A 93 28.38 -4.52 -20.82
CA VAL A 93 27.23 -3.77 -21.32
C VAL A 93 27.31 -2.31 -20.87
N TRP A 94 27.64 -2.07 -19.59
CA TRP A 94 27.82 -0.72 -19.05
C TRP A 94 28.84 0.10 -19.83
N ASP A 95 30.04 -0.46 -20.04
CA ASP A 95 31.12 0.19 -20.76
C ASP A 95 30.78 0.38 -22.25
N THR A 96 30.15 -0.63 -22.87
CA THR A 96 29.68 -0.53 -24.26
C THR A 96 28.69 0.62 -24.43
N LEU A 97 27.76 0.80 -23.49
CA LEU A 97 26.81 1.91 -23.54
C LEU A 97 27.51 3.26 -23.38
N LYS A 98 28.48 3.38 -22.47
CA LYS A 98 29.25 4.63 -22.31
C LYS A 98 30.11 4.96 -23.53
N GLU A 99 30.67 3.96 -24.18
CA GLU A 99 31.54 4.14 -25.34
C GLU A 99 30.75 4.41 -26.63
N LYS A 100 29.66 3.65 -26.86
CA LYS A 100 29.01 3.58 -28.18
C LYS A 100 27.67 4.29 -28.28
N TYR A 101 27.04 4.68 -27.16
CA TYR A 101 25.78 5.41 -27.23
C TYR A 101 26.00 6.79 -27.85
N VAL A 102 25.17 7.14 -28.84
CA VAL A 102 25.29 8.36 -29.66
C VAL A 102 25.28 9.64 -28.81
N ASP A 103 24.55 9.64 -27.69
CA ASP A 103 24.45 10.74 -26.73
C ASP A 103 25.10 10.40 -25.38
N SER A 104 26.22 9.67 -25.39
CA SER A 104 26.90 9.22 -24.15
C SER A 104 27.24 10.36 -23.18
N ALA A 105 27.47 11.58 -23.69
CA ALA A 105 27.68 12.77 -22.86
C ALA A 105 26.47 13.15 -21.99
N GLN A 106 25.26 12.71 -22.34
CA GLN A 106 24.02 12.94 -21.57
C GLN A 106 23.72 11.80 -20.58
N VAL A 107 24.52 10.74 -20.58
CA VAL A 107 24.32 9.56 -19.74
C VAL A 107 25.26 9.64 -18.53
N THR A 108 24.68 9.78 -17.34
CA THR A 108 25.45 9.76 -16.09
C THR A 108 25.48 8.37 -15.48
N ASP A 109 26.56 8.05 -14.78
CA ASP A 109 26.70 6.77 -14.05
C ASP A 109 25.54 6.58 -13.06
N LYS A 110 25.11 7.65 -12.38
CA LYS A 110 23.95 7.62 -11.48
C LYS A 110 22.64 7.26 -12.19
N LYS A 111 22.44 7.75 -13.42
CA LYS A 111 21.25 7.43 -14.23
C LYS A 111 21.27 5.97 -14.68
N MET A 112 22.41 5.46 -15.13
CA MET A 112 22.56 4.04 -15.51
C MET A 112 22.40 3.11 -14.29
N PHE A 113 22.97 3.48 -13.14
CA PHE A 113 22.89 2.72 -11.90
C PHE A 113 21.44 2.54 -11.45
N TYR A 114 20.70 3.64 -11.25
CA TYR A 114 19.29 3.53 -10.87
C TYR A 114 18.42 2.93 -11.97
N GLY A 115 18.76 3.13 -13.24
CA GLY A 115 18.11 2.45 -14.36
C GLY A 115 18.24 0.92 -14.27
N ALA A 116 19.43 0.42 -13.95
CA ALA A 116 19.67 -1.01 -13.74
C ALA A 116 18.90 -1.55 -12.52
N LEU A 117 18.88 -0.82 -11.39
CA LEU A 117 18.10 -1.21 -10.21
C LEU A 117 16.59 -1.28 -10.50
N LYS A 118 16.05 -0.30 -11.24
CA LYS A 118 14.66 -0.31 -11.73
C LYS A 118 14.39 -1.50 -12.64
N GLY A 119 15.31 -1.82 -13.54
CA GLY A 119 15.23 -2.99 -14.41
C GLY A 119 15.17 -4.31 -13.64
N MET A 120 15.95 -4.45 -12.55
CA MET A 120 15.91 -5.64 -11.70
C MET A 120 14.55 -5.83 -11.02
N ALA A 121 13.95 -4.76 -10.48
CA ALA A 121 12.61 -4.83 -9.88
C ALA A 121 11.56 -5.19 -10.94
N ALA A 122 11.61 -4.54 -12.11
CA ALA A 122 10.68 -4.79 -13.21
C ALA A 122 10.75 -6.22 -13.77
N ALA A 123 11.92 -6.87 -13.68
CA ALA A 123 12.12 -8.24 -14.15
C ALA A 123 11.26 -9.28 -13.40
N LEU A 124 10.72 -8.94 -12.22
CA LEU A 124 9.80 -9.81 -11.49
C LEU A 124 8.40 -9.90 -12.12
N GLY A 125 8.07 -9.02 -13.06
CA GLY A 125 6.75 -8.98 -13.71
C GLY A 125 5.60 -8.54 -12.80
N ASP A 126 5.89 -8.22 -11.54
CA ASP A 126 4.94 -7.69 -10.56
C ASP A 126 4.87 -6.16 -10.68
N PRO A 127 3.74 -5.56 -11.11
CA PRO A 127 3.60 -4.11 -11.25
C PRO A 127 3.67 -3.37 -9.91
N TYR A 128 3.56 -4.05 -8.77
CA TYR A 128 3.64 -3.46 -7.44
C TYR A 128 5.05 -3.49 -6.84
N THR A 129 5.96 -4.30 -7.40
CA THR A 129 7.35 -4.34 -6.99
C THR A 129 8.18 -3.35 -7.79
N VAL A 130 8.62 -2.28 -7.13
CA VAL A 130 9.29 -1.15 -7.79
C VAL A 130 10.48 -0.65 -6.98
N PHE A 131 11.56 -0.31 -7.68
CA PHE A 131 12.66 0.45 -7.10
C PHE A 131 12.44 1.95 -7.30
N MET A 132 12.62 2.71 -6.23
CA MET A 132 12.47 4.16 -6.19
C MET A 132 13.83 4.77 -5.85
N ASP A 133 14.38 5.58 -6.76
CA ASP A 133 15.56 6.41 -6.47
C ASP A 133 15.24 7.44 -5.36
N PRO A 134 16.24 8.14 -4.77
CA PRO A 134 15.99 8.98 -3.60
C PRO A 134 14.92 10.06 -3.82
N LYS A 135 14.80 10.59 -5.04
CA LYS A 135 13.75 11.57 -5.35
C LYS A 135 12.39 10.88 -5.36
N ALA A 136 12.25 9.78 -6.10
CA ALA A 136 10.99 9.04 -6.17
C ALA A 136 10.55 8.48 -4.81
N ALA A 137 11.50 8.06 -3.97
CA ALA A 137 11.24 7.59 -2.60
C ALA A 137 10.72 8.73 -1.71
N HIS A 138 11.32 9.91 -1.81
CA HIS A 138 10.85 11.10 -1.09
C HIS A 138 9.45 11.53 -1.54
N ASP A 139 9.21 11.62 -2.85
CA ASP A 139 7.89 11.95 -3.42
C ASP A 139 6.82 10.94 -2.92
N PHE A 140 7.15 9.64 -2.87
CA PHE A 140 6.25 8.60 -2.35
C PHE A 140 5.94 8.76 -0.86
N GLU A 141 6.91 9.17 -0.04
CA GLU A 141 6.69 9.43 1.38
C GLU A 141 5.80 10.66 1.61
N GLU A 142 5.96 11.72 0.82
CA GLU A 142 5.08 12.90 0.86
C GLU A 142 3.64 12.55 0.46
N ASP A 143 3.47 11.71 -0.56
CA ASP A 143 2.16 11.19 -0.98
C ASP A 143 1.47 10.42 0.17
N LEU A 144 2.21 9.56 0.89
CA LEU A 144 1.71 8.83 2.07
C LEU A 144 1.40 9.76 3.26
N ALA A 145 2.14 10.85 3.42
CA ALA A 145 1.85 11.87 4.42
C ALA A 145 0.59 12.69 4.09
N GLY A 146 0.03 12.54 2.88
CA GLY A 146 -1.12 13.33 2.41
C GLY A 146 -0.77 14.80 2.14
N THR A 147 0.52 15.09 1.95
CA THR A 147 1.03 16.42 1.66
C THR A 147 1.40 16.51 0.18
N PHE A 148 0.81 17.46 -0.53
CA PHE A 148 1.09 17.67 -1.95
C PHE A 148 1.44 19.13 -2.21
N GLU A 149 2.15 19.42 -3.31
CA GLU A 149 2.32 20.79 -3.77
C GLU A 149 1.40 21.10 -4.96
N GLY A 150 0.64 22.18 -4.86
CA GLY A 150 -0.34 22.56 -5.88
C GLY A 150 -1.24 23.69 -5.42
N ILE A 151 -2.46 23.75 -5.98
CA ILE A 151 -3.42 24.80 -5.66
C ILE A 151 -4.47 24.39 -4.61
N GLY A 152 -4.63 23.09 -4.35
CA GLY A 152 -5.62 22.59 -3.40
C GLY A 152 -7.06 22.76 -3.89
N ALA A 153 -7.37 22.17 -5.04
CA ALA A 153 -8.72 22.08 -5.58
C ALA A 153 -8.98 20.67 -6.09
N GLU A 154 -10.21 20.20 -5.89
CA GLU A 154 -10.76 19.01 -6.53
C GLU A 154 -11.26 19.42 -7.92
N ILE A 155 -10.82 18.69 -8.96
CA ILE A 155 -11.15 18.96 -10.36
C ILE A 155 -11.78 17.72 -10.98
N GLY A 156 -12.65 17.92 -11.95
CA GLY A 156 -13.31 16.86 -12.71
C GLY A 156 -13.72 17.34 -14.09
N ILE A 157 -14.11 16.42 -14.96
CA ILE A 157 -14.69 16.76 -16.26
C ILE A 157 -16.21 16.66 -16.10
N LYS A 158 -16.93 17.79 -16.22
CA LYS A 158 -18.39 17.85 -16.22
C LYS A 158 -18.86 18.41 -17.55
N ASN A 159 -19.74 17.70 -18.24
CA ASN A 159 -20.18 18.04 -19.61
C ASN A 159 -18.98 18.36 -20.54
N ASP A 160 -18.01 17.45 -20.61
CA ASP A 160 -16.78 17.55 -21.42
C ASP A 160 -15.88 18.77 -21.14
N THR A 161 -16.13 19.46 -20.02
CA THR A 161 -15.37 20.66 -19.63
C THR A 161 -14.66 20.44 -18.30
N LEU A 162 -13.36 20.77 -18.25
CA LEU A 162 -12.61 20.78 -17.00
C LEU A 162 -13.25 21.75 -16.02
N THR A 163 -13.63 21.25 -14.86
CA THR A 163 -14.45 21.98 -13.88
C THR A 163 -13.86 21.84 -12.49
N ILE A 164 -13.82 22.94 -11.73
CA ILE A 164 -13.52 22.92 -10.30
C ILE A 164 -14.72 22.33 -9.57
N ILE A 165 -14.55 21.14 -8.99
CA ILE A 165 -15.58 20.49 -8.19
C ILE A 165 -15.70 21.21 -6.84
N ALA A 166 -14.57 21.38 -6.16
CA ALA A 166 -14.50 22.13 -4.91
C ALA A 166 -13.07 22.62 -4.65
N PRO A 167 -12.86 23.91 -4.35
CA PRO A 167 -11.66 24.36 -3.67
C PRO A 167 -11.57 23.69 -2.28
N LEU A 168 -10.37 23.34 -1.84
CA LEU A 168 -10.17 22.83 -0.49
C LEU A 168 -10.14 24.01 0.52
N PRO A 169 -10.78 23.87 1.69
CA PRO A 169 -10.78 24.93 2.71
C PRO A 169 -9.38 25.33 3.15
N ASP A 170 -9.16 26.64 3.31
CA ASP A 170 -7.91 27.27 3.72
C ASP A 170 -6.72 27.05 2.76
N MET A 171 -6.97 26.54 1.54
CA MET A 171 -5.94 26.26 0.53
C MET A 171 -5.83 27.37 -0.53
N PRO A 172 -4.73 27.42 -1.33
CA PRO A 172 -4.49 28.50 -2.29
C PRO A 172 -5.62 28.77 -3.28
N ALA A 173 -6.28 27.73 -3.80
CA ALA A 173 -7.39 27.85 -4.74
C ALA A 173 -8.57 28.62 -4.16
N GLU A 174 -8.97 28.30 -2.92
CA GLU A 174 -10.05 29.01 -2.23
C GLU A 174 -9.67 30.47 -1.96
N LYS A 175 -8.44 30.70 -1.49
CA LYS A 175 -7.89 32.05 -1.22
C LYS A 175 -7.81 32.91 -2.47
N ALA A 176 -7.57 32.30 -3.63
CA ALA A 176 -7.56 32.95 -4.93
C ALA A 176 -8.98 33.20 -5.49
N GLY A 177 -10.02 32.74 -4.80
CA GLY A 177 -11.41 32.99 -5.16
C GLY A 177 -11.99 32.03 -6.19
N LEU A 178 -11.37 30.87 -6.42
CA LEU A 178 -12.01 29.78 -7.14
C LEU A 178 -13.25 29.30 -6.38
N LYS A 179 -14.23 28.77 -7.11
CA LYS A 179 -15.49 28.27 -6.57
C LYS A 179 -15.87 26.97 -7.26
N ALA A 180 -16.70 26.18 -6.57
CA ALA A 180 -17.35 25.03 -7.17
C ALA A 180 -18.13 25.45 -8.42
N GLY A 181 -17.98 24.67 -9.50
CA GLY A 181 -18.60 24.91 -10.79
C GLY A 181 -17.83 25.84 -11.73
N ASP A 182 -16.65 26.34 -11.36
CA ASP A 182 -15.79 27.09 -12.28
C ASP A 182 -15.33 26.20 -13.43
N GLN A 183 -15.60 26.61 -14.67
CA GLN A 183 -15.16 25.93 -15.88
C GLN A 183 -13.79 26.46 -16.27
N VAL A 184 -12.77 25.61 -16.27
CA VAL A 184 -11.38 25.95 -16.61
C VAL A 184 -11.19 25.74 -18.11
N TYR A 185 -11.03 26.83 -18.87
CA TYR A 185 -10.82 26.83 -20.31
C TYR A 185 -9.35 26.84 -20.74
N ALA A 186 -8.46 27.34 -19.87
CA ALA A 186 -7.02 27.27 -20.11
C ALA A 186 -6.22 27.17 -18.81
N ILE A 187 -5.04 26.54 -18.89
CA ILE A 187 -4.02 26.48 -17.84
C ILE A 187 -2.74 27.09 -18.41
N ASP A 188 -2.26 28.19 -17.82
CA ASP A 188 -1.13 28.98 -18.30
C ASP A 188 -1.25 29.37 -19.80
N GLY A 189 -2.47 29.70 -20.22
CA GLY A 189 -2.79 30.10 -21.60
C GLY A 189 -2.99 28.93 -22.58
N GLU A 190 -2.73 27.68 -22.17
CA GLU A 190 -2.98 26.50 -22.99
C GLU A 190 -4.40 25.99 -22.79
N SER A 191 -5.13 25.78 -23.90
CA SER A 191 -6.51 25.27 -23.88
C SER A 191 -6.63 23.94 -23.14
N THR A 192 -7.71 23.78 -22.37
CA THR A 192 -8.10 22.55 -21.68
C THR A 192 -9.10 21.71 -22.48
N LEU A 193 -9.44 22.11 -23.71
CA LEU A 193 -10.39 21.36 -24.53
C LEU A 193 -9.84 19.95 -24.83
N GLY A 194 -10.58 18.92 -24.41
CA GLY A 194 -10.17 17.52 -24.56
C GLY A 194 -9.04 17.09 -23.62
N ILE A 195 -8.66 17.91 -22.64
CA ILE A 195 -7.63 17.55 -21.66
C ILE A 195 -8.11 16.40 -20.78
N THR A 196 -7.21 15.46 -20.48
CA THR A 196 -7.48 14.46 -19.45
C THR A 196 -7.29 15.04 -18.05
N ILE A 197 -7.92 14.44 -17.04
CA ILE A 197 -7.73 14.86 -15.64
C ILE A 197 -6.25 14.78 -15.25
N ASP A 198 -5.56 13.71 -15.62
CA ASP A 198 -4.15 13.52 -15.27
C ASP A 198 -3.23 14.58 -15.90
N GLU A 199 -3.51 14.98 -17.14
CA GLU A 199 -2.78 16.08 -17.80
C GLU A 199 -3.03 17.42 -17.10
N ALA A 200 -4.30 17.69 -16.74
CA ALA A 200 -4.65 18.90 -16.00
C ALA A 200 -3.95 18.93 -14.63
N VAL A 201 -3.96 17.81 -13.89
CA VAL A 201 -3.26 17.68 -12.61
C VAL A 201 -1.76 17.94 -12.78
N ARG A 202 -1.11 17.36 -13.80
CA ARG A 202 0.32 17.59 -14.07
C ARG A 202 0.66 19.04 -14.36
N LYS A 203 -0.20 19.76 -15.09
CA LYS A 203 0.00 21.20 -15.39
C LYS A 203 -0.27 22.09 -14.17
N ILE A 204 -1.28 21.74 -13.37
CA ILE A 204 -1.69 22.52 -12.19
C ILE A 204 -0.74 22.33 -11.01
N ARG A 205 -0.23 21.12 -10.80
CA ARG A 205 0.78 20.84 -9.77
C ARG A 205 2.12 21.49 -10.13
N GLY A 206 2.96 21.68 -9.13
CA GLY A 206 4.27 22.28 -9.29
C GLY A 206 4.83 22.80 -7.97
N PRO A 207 6.10 23.24 -7.95
CA PRO A 207 6.78 23.58 -6.73
C PRO A 207 6.08 24.68 -5.93
N LYS A 208 6.07 24.58 -4.61
CA LYS A 208 5.55 25.64 -3.72
C LYS A 208 6.18 27.00 -4.03
N GLY A 209 5.35 28.04 -4.02
CA GLY A 209 5.76 29.41 -4.32
C GLY A 209 5.79 29.76 -5.81
N THR A 210 5.72 28.78 -6.71
CA THR A 210 5.49 29.04 -8.14
C THR A 210 4.02 29.37 -8.40
N GLN A 211 3.72 29.93 -9.57
CA GLN A 211 2.36 30.35 -9.93
C GLN A 211 1.81 29.51 -11.09
N VAL A 212 0.48 29.38 -11.13
CA VAL A 212 -0.30 28.86 -12.26
C VAL A 212 -1.47 29.81 -12.50
N THR A 213 -1.79 30.07 -13.76
CA THR A 213 -2.94 30.88 -14.15
C THR A 213 -4.01 30.00 -14.75
N LEU A 214 -5.22 30.07 -14.19
CA LEU A 214 -6.39 29.39 -14.74
C LEU A 214 -7.30 30.41 -15.41
N THR A 215 -7.57 30.23 -16.69
CA THR A 215 -8.61 30.99 -17.40
C THR A 215 -9.93 30.29 -17.15
N ILE A 216 -10.81 30.90 -16.36
CA ILE A 216 -12.08 30.30 -15.94
C ILE A 216 -13.30 31.06 -16.48
N TRP A 217 -14.39 30.34 -16.67
CA TRP A 217 -15.74 30.91 -16.74
C TRP A 217 -16.55 30.45 -15.54
N ARG A 218 -17.39 31.34 -15.04
CA ARG A 218 -18.32 31.08 -13.93
C ARG A 218 -19.67 31.63 -14.32
N LYS A 219 -20.75 30.92 -13.98
CA LYS A 219 -22.12 31.42 -14.19
C LYS A 219 -22.25 32.84 -13.62
N GLY A 220 -22.69 33.78 -14.47
CA GLY A 220 -22.78 35.20 -14.16
C GLY A 220 -21.56 36.04 -14.56
N PHE A 221 -20.54 35.46 -15.17
CA PHE A 221 -19.49 36.22 -15.86
C PHE A 221 -19.85 36.42 -17.34
N ASP A 222 -19.70 37.65 -17.83
CA ASP A 222 -19.91 37.97 -19.25
C ASP A 222 -18.80 37.37 -20.14
N ASN A 223 -17.59 37.22 -19.60
CA ASN A 223 -16.41 36.67 -20.29
C ASN A 223 -15.58 35.81 -19.33
N THR A 224 -14.64 35.03 -19.86
CA THR A 224 -13.65 34.32 -19.03
C THR A 224 -12.79 35.31 -18.22
N LYS A 225 -12.23 34.84 -17.11
CA LYS A 225 -11.30 35.58 -16.26
C LYS A 225 -10.10 34.73 -15.92
N ASP A 226 -8.94 35.36 -15.90
CA ASP A 226 -7.71 34.74 -15.43
C ASP A 226 -7.62 34.86 -13.90
N ILE A 227 -7.34 33.73 -13.25
CA ILE A 227 -7.05 33.66 -11.83
C ILE A 227 -5.66 33.06 -11.69
N THR A 228 -4.71 33.89 -11.26
CA THR A 228 -3.35 33.45 -10.93
C THR A 228 -3.30 32.99 -9.47
N ILE A 229 -2.79 31.77 -9.27
CA ILE A 229 -2.76 31.09 -7.98
C ILE A 229 -1.32 30.75 -7.66
N THR A 230 -0.86 31.14 -6.48
CA THR A 230 0.45 30.72 -5.97
C THR A 230 0.32 29.33 -5.36
N ARG A 231 1.10 28.36 -5.86
CA ARG A 231 1.11 26.99 -5.37
C ARG A 231 1.60 26.94 -3.92
N GLY A 232 0.97 26.09 -3.12
CA GLY A 232 1.27 25.89 -1.72
C GLY A 232 1.31 24.42 -1.35
N THR A 233 1.70 24.16 -0.10
CA THR A 233 1.55 22.84 0.52
C THR A 233 0.06 22.60 0.77
N ILE A 234 -0.46 21.54 0.21
CA ILE A 234 -1.85 21.11 0.29
C ILE A 234 -1.93 19.96 1.27
N VAL A 235 -2.82 20.09 2.25
CA VAL A 235 -3.10 19.06 3.24
C VAL A 235 -4.53 18.59 3.04
N VAL A 236 -4.70 17.35 2.58
CA VAL A 236 -6.02 16.75 2.42
C VAL A 236 -6.29 15.90 3.65
N LYS A 237 -7.25 16.33 4.48
CA LYS A 237 -7.72 15.51 5.61
C LYS A 237 -8.24 14.17 5.09
N SER A 238 -7.75 13.07 5.64
CA SER A 238 -8.11 11.74 5.15
C SER A 238 -9.56 11.33 5.46
N VAL A 239 -10.21 11.95 6.45
CA VAL A 239 -11.59 11.66 6.85
C VAL A 239 -12.45 12.91 6.74
N ARG A 240 -13.64 12.77 6.13
CA ARG A 240 -14.70 13.78 6.12
C ARG A 240 -15.98 13.17 6.69
N THR A 241 -16.68 13.91 7.54
CA THR A 241 -17.96 13.48 8.12
C THR A 241 -19.09 14.42 7.73
N ASN A 242 -20.31 13.87 7.63
CA ASN A 242 -21.53 14.65 7.42
C ASN A 242 -22.73 13.92 8.04
N LEU A 243 -23.52 14.61 8.88
CA LEU A 243 -24.81 14.10 9.33
C LEU A 243 -25.90 14.61 8.37
N ARG A 244 -26.53 13.69 7.66
CA ARG A 244 -27.60 13.99 6.72
C ARG A 244 -28.91 14.31 7.43
N GLU A 245 -29.82 15.00 6.72
CA GLU A 245 -31.15 15.36 7.23
C GLU A 245 -32.02 14.15 7.59
N ASP A 246 -31.80 13.00 6.94
CA ASP A 246 -32.46 11.72 7.19
C ASP A 246 -31.89 10.94 8.40
N ASN A 247 -31.03 11.59 9.21
CA ASN A 247 -30.32 11.05 10.37
C ASN A 247 -29.38 9.88 10.04
N ILE A 248 -28.76 9.90 8.86
CA ILE A 248 -27.69 8.98 8.47
C ILE A 248 -26.35 9.69 8.58
N PHE A 249 -25.39 9.05 9.25
CA PHE A 249 -24.04 9.61 9.41
C PHE A 249 -23.11 9.07 8.33
N VAL A 250 -22.59 9.96 7.49
CA VAL A 250 -21.68 9.62 6.41
C VAL A 250 -20.25 9.85 6.88
N ILE A 251 -19.41 8.83 6.77
CA ILE A 251 -17.97 8.90 7.02
C ILE A 251 -17.27 8.56 5.70
N LYS A 252 -16.67 9.57 5.06
CA LYS A 252 -15.88 9.38 3.84
C LYS A 252 -14.40 9.27 4.18
N ILE A 253 -13.77 8.18 3.75
CA ILE A 253 -12.33 7.95 3.89
C ILE A 253 -11.68 8.16 2.53
N ILE A 254 -10.81 9.15 2.41
CA ILE A 254 -10.11 9.50 1.16
C ILE A 254 -8.86 8.63 0.97
N SER A 255 -8.13 8.37 2.06
CA SER A 255 -6.95 7.50 2.10
C SER A 255 -6.72 7.02 3.53
N PHE A 256 -5.88 5.99 3.71
CA PHE A 256 -5.47 5.48 5.02
C PHE A 256 -4.06 6.00 5.34
N ASN A 257 -3.97 7.24 5.82
CA ASN A 257 -2.72 7.96 6.07
C ASN A 257 -2.51 8.23 7.57
N ASN A 258 -1.46 8.97 7.91
CA ASN A 258 -1.05 9.23 9.30
C ASN A 258 -2.13 9.91 10.17
N ASP A 259 -3.00 10.73 9.58
CA ASP A 259 -4.07 11.45 10.29
C ASP A 259 -5.38 10.66 10.41
N THR A 260 -5.50 9.53 9.70
CA THR A 260 -6.78 8.81 9.54
C THR A 260 -7.27 8.24 10.85
N GLU A 261 -6.42 7.61 11.65
CA GLU A 261 -6.83 7.00 12.92
C GLU A 261 -7.43 8.04 13.88
N ASP A 262 -6.76 9.18 14.05
CA ASP A 262 -7.21 10.28 14.91
C ASP A 262 -8.53 10.89 14.41
N LEU A 263 -8.63 11.16 13.11
CA LEU A 263 -9.85 11.74 12.55
C LEU A 263 -11.01 10.74 12.56
N PHE A 264 -10.75 9.47 12.29
CA PHE A 264 -11.75 8.42 12.35
C PHE A 264 -12.24 8.18 13.78
N ASN A 265 -11.36 8.20 14.79
CA ASN A 265 -11.75 8.12 16.20
C ASN A 265 -12.69 9.28 16.59
N LYS A 266 -12.44 10.51 16.08
CA LYS A 266 -13.36 11.63 16.26
C LYS A 266 -14.71 11.37 15.57
N ALA A 267 -14.71 10.85 14.34
CA ALA A 267 -15.93 10.47 13.62
C ALA A 267 -16.74 9.41 14.37
N VAL A 268 -16.09 8.38 14.94
CA VAL A 268 -16.73 7.33 15.74
C VAL A 268 -17.39 7.92 16.98
N ARG A 269 -16.71 8.79 17.73
CA ARG A 269 -17.29 9.47 18.90
C ARG A 269 -18.47 10.33 18.51
N GLU A 270 -18.38 11.03 17.38
CA GLU A 270 -19.48 11.83 16.85
C GLU A 270 -20.69 10.95 16.50
N ALA A 271 -20.47 9.85 15.77
CA ALA A 271 -21.52 8.89 15.42
C ALA A 271 -22.24 8.36 16.68
N ILE A 272 -21.49 7.91 17.70
CA ILE A 272 -22.06 7.43 18.96
C ILE A 272 -22.90 8.51 19.64
N ASN A 273 -22.36 9.72 19.77
CA ASN A 273 -23.04 10.84 20.42
C ASN A 273 -24.30 11.28 19.66
N LYS A 274 -24.30 11.21 18.33
CA LYS A 274 -25.46 11.57 17.49
C LYS A 274 -26.49 10.45 17.41
N SER A 275 -26.08 9.20 17.64
CA SER A 275 -26.94 8.01 17.55
C SER A 275 -27.75 7.99 16.24
N PRO A 276 -27.08 8.05 15.07
CA PRO A 276 -27.75 8.06 13.78
C PRO A 276 -28.52 6.76 13.56
N ARG A 277 -29.49 6.80 12.65
CA ARG A 277 -30.23 5.60 12.19
C ARG A 277 -29.29 4.56 11.58
N GLY A 278 -28.23 5.01 10.93
CA GLY A 278 -27.22 4.16 10.32
C GLY A 278 -26.00 4.96 9.86
N ILE A 279 -24.98 4.22 9.43
CA ILE A 279 -23.70 4.76 8.98
C ILE A 279 -23.50 4.40 7.51
N ILE A 280 -23.10 5.39 6.71
CA ILE A 280 -22.53 5.15 5.39
C ILE A 280 -21.02 5.37 5.49
N LEU A 281 -20.25 4.30 5.32
CA LEU A 281 -18.79 4.36 5.19
C LEU A 281 -18.45 4.45 3.69
N ASP A 282 -18.08 5.64 3.23
CA ASP A 282 -17.75 5.88 1.82
C ASP A 282 -16.24 5.67 1.57
N LEU A 283 -15.91 4.56 0.91
CA LEU A 283 -14.55 4.17 0.50
C LEU A 283 -14.35 4.31 -1.02
N ARG A 284 -15.26 4.97 -1.74
CA ARG A 284 -15.14 5.17 -3.19
C ARG A 284 -13.93 6.05 -3.50
N ASN A 285 -13.19 5.66 -4.55
CA ASN A 285 -11.95 6.32 -4.98
C ASN A 285 -10.85 6.38 -3.91
N ASN A 286 -10.88 5.49 -2.92
CA ASN A 286 -9.85 5.38 -1.89
C ASN A 286 -8.85 4.25 -2.25
N PRO A 287 -7.61 4.58 -2.66
CA PRO A 287 -6.62 3.61 -3.12
C PRO A 287 -5.99 2.78 -1.97
N GLY A 288 -6.42 3.01 -0.74
CA GLY A 288 -5.93 2.35 0.47
C GLY A 288 -4.93 3.21 1.23
N GLY A 289 -3.90 2.56 1.78
CA GLY A 289 -2.87 3.17 2.63
C GLY A 289 -2.40 2.18 3.70
N PHE A 290 -2.17 2.65 4.93
CA PHE A 290 -1.62 1.84 6.01
C PHE A 290 -2.54 0.68 6.44
N LEU A 291 -1.95 -0.51 6.53
CA LEU A 291 -2.62 -1.73 6.97
C LEU A 291 -3.16 -1.61 8.40
N ASP A 292 -2.33 -1.17 9.35
CA ASP A 292 -2.73 -1.06 10.74
C ASP A 292 -3.95 -0.12 10.90
N THR A 293 -3.99 0.99 10.16
CA THR A 293 -5.15 1.89 10.15
C THR A 293 -6.41 1.19 9.64
N ALA A 294 -6.33 0.31 8.64
CA ALA A 294 -7.48 -0.49 8.20
C ALA A 294 -7.91 -1.51 9.26
N ILE A 295 -6.95 -2.14 9.96
CA ILE A 295 -7.24 -3.06 11.06
C ILE A 295 -7.98 -2.33 12.18
N GLU A 296 -7.45 -1.21 12.66
CA GLU A 296 -8.09 -0.40 13.70
C GLU A 296 -9.49 0.07 13.27
N MET A 297 -9.63 0.53 12.02
CA MET A 297 -10.92 0.98 11.47
C MET A 297 -11.97 -0.15 11.44
N ALA A 298 -11.64 -1.31 10.86
CA ALA A 298 -12.57 -2.44 10.80
C ALA A 298 -12.95 -2.95 12.20
N SER A 299 -12.01 -2.86 13.14
CA SER A 299 -12.22 -3.25 14.54
C SER A 299 -13.22 -2.36 15.29
N GLU A 300 -13.63 -1.21 14.74
CA GLU A 300 -14.76 -0.45 15.30
C GLU A 300 -16.10 -1.19 15.17
N TRP A 301 -16.22 -2.15 14.24
CA TRP A 301 -17.42 -2.98 14.10
C TRP A 301 -17.18 -4.43 14.55
N ILE A 302 -15.97 -4.96 14.35
CA ILE A 302 -15.65 -6.36 14.64
C ILE A 302 -15.19 -6.48 16.10
N GLU A 303 -15.97 -7.18 16.93
CA GLU A 303 -15.67 -7.37 18.36
C GLU A 303 -14.58 -8.42 18.58
N ASP A 304 -14.72 -9.58 17.95
CA ASP A 304 -13.80 -10.69 18.02
C ASP A 304 -13.67 -11.34 16.63
N GLY A 305 -12.46 -11.77 16.28
CA GLY A 305 -12.16 -12.46 15.03
C GLY A 305 -11.07 -11.80 14.21
N THR A 306 -10.78 -12.41 13.06
CA THR A 306 -9.74 -12.00 12.13
C THR A 306 -10.27 -10.87 11.24
N VAL A 307 -9.54 -9.76 11.12
CA VAL A 307 -9.85 -8.69 10.18
C VAL A 307 -9.30 -9.01 8.80
N VAL A 308 -8.07 -9.51 8.74
CA VAL A 308 -7.38 -9.82 7.49
C VAL A 308 -6.34 -10.91 7.71
N ILE A 309 -6.13 -11.74 6.68
CA ILE A 309 -5.11 -12.79 6.67
C ILE A 309 -4.03 -12.40 5.67
N GLU A 310 -2.76 -12.43 6.10
CA GLU A 310 -1.58 -12.31 5.24
C GLU A 310 -1.05 -13.69 4.92
N LYS A 311 -1.19 -14.12 3.67
CA LYS A 311 -0.73 -15.42 3.20
C LYS A 311 0.58 -15.27 2.39
N PHE A 312 1.67 -15.83 2.91
CA PHE A 312 2.97 -15.87 2.21
C PHE A 312 3.04 -17.04 1.24
N ASN A 313 2.52 -18.20 1.65
CA ASN A 313 2.40 -19.42 0.87
C ASN A 313 1.33 -20.33 1.51
N GLU A 314 1.17 -21.56 1.02
CA GLU A 314 0.15 -22.49 1.54
C GLU A 314 0.35 -22.89 3.01
N GLU A 315 1.58 -22.87 3.52
CA GLU A 315 1.91 -23.32 4.87
C GLU A 315 2.08 -22.17 5.88
N ARG A 316 2.30 -20.95 5.39
CA ARG A 316 2.61 -19.77 6.20
C ARG A 316 1.61 -18.65 5.95
N GLN A 317 0.81 -18.37 6.97
CA GLN A 317 -0.09 -17.21 7.04
C GLN A 317 -0.04 -16.54 8.41
N ASN A 318 -0.30 -15.24 8.46
CA ASN A 318 -0.53 -14.47 9.68
C ASN A 318 -1.98 -13.98 9.70
N GLU A 319 -2.65 -14.13 10.83
CA GLU A 319 -3.97 -13.56 11.05
C GLU A 319 -3.84 -12.27 11.86
N TYR A 320 -4.44 -11.19 11.35
CA TYR A 320 -4.52 -9.92 12.07
C TYR A 320 -5.91 -9.82 12.70
N LEU A 321 -5.95 -9.95 14.03
CA LEU A 321 -7.20 -9.95 14.80
C LEU A 321 -7.74 -8.53 15.00
N ALA A 322 -9.05 -8.45 15.24
CA ALA A 322 -9.71 -7.24 15.65
C ALA A 322 -9.15 -6.73 17.00
N ARG A 323 -9.14 -5.40 17.15
CA ARG A 323 -8.54 -4.69 18.28
C ARG A 323 -9.57 -3.77 18.94
N GLY A 324 -9.49 -3.57 20.25
CA GLY A 324 -10.36 -2.63 20.96
C GLY A 324 -11.69 -3.24 21.40
N ARG A 325 -12.80 -2.50 21.22
CA ARG A 325 -14.12 -2.83 21.83
C ARG A 325 -15.30 -2.77 20.87
N ALA A 326 -15.07 -2.69 19.55
CA ALA A 326 -16.10 -2.55 18.54
C ALA A 326 -17.19 -1.51 18.87
N ARG A 327 -16.80 -0.23 18.96
CA ARG A 327 -17.69 0.84 19.46
C ARG A 327 -18.88 1.12 18.53
N LEU A 328 -18.77 0.77 17.26
CA LEU A 328 -19.82 0.85 16.24
C LEU A 328 -20.58 -0.48 16.06
N LYS A 329 -20.30 -1.49 16.88
CA LYS A 329 -21.06 -2.75 16.87
C LYS A 329 -22.55 -2.47 17.00
N GLY A 330 -23.33 -3.06 16.10
CA GLY A 330 -24.80 -2.95 16.08
C GLY A 330 -25.35 -1.71 15.36
N PHE A 331 -24.51 -0.77 14.92
CA PHE A 331 -24.97 0.28 14.02
C PHE A 331 -25.22 -0.29 12.62
N PRO A 332 -26.44 -0.13 12.05
CA PRO A 332 -26.69 -0.48 10.65
C PRO A 332 -25.70 0.27 9.75
N THR A 333 -24.91 -0.47 8.97
CA THR A 333 -23.80 0.10 8.21
C THR A 333 -23.88 -0.32 6.75
N VAL A 334 -23.64 0.63 5.86
CA VAL A 334 -23.42 0.41 4.42
C VAL A 334 -22.03 0.89 4.06
N VAL A 335 -21.28 0.10 3.29
CA VAL A 335 -19.99 0.50 2.72
C VAL A 335 -20.18 0.82 1.24
N LEU A 336 -19.84 2.05 0.84
CA LEU A 336 -19.80 2.42 -0.58
C LEU A 336 -18.43 2.12 -1.17
N VAL A 337 -18.39 1.41 -2.28
CA VAL A 337 -17.15 1.05 -2.98
C VAL A 337 -17.26 1.24 -4.49
N ASN A 338 -16.12 1.42 -5.15
CA ASN A 338 -16.04 1.44 -6.60
C ASN A 338 -14.69 0.92 -7.09
N ARG A 339 -14.43 0.98 -8.40
CA ARG A 339 -13.17 0.53 -9.02
C ARG A 339 -11.92 1.24 -8.51
N GLY A 340 -12.06 2.40 -7.86
CA GLY A 340 -10.96 3.14 -7.22
C GLY A 340 -10.74 2.76 -5.75
N SER A 341 -11.63 1.95 -5.15
CA SER A 341 -11.42 1.36 -3.83
C SER A 341 -10.39 0.24 -3.95
N ALA A 342 -9.26 0.34 -3.24
CA ALA A 342 -8.18 -0.63 -3.32
C ALA A 342 -7.52 -0.91 -1.96
N SER A 343 -6.85 -2.06 -1.84
CA SER A 343 -5.95 -2.41 -0.73
C SER A 343 -6.61 -2.27 0.65
N ALA A 344 -6.16 -1.35 1.51
CA ALA A 344 -6.74 -1.11 2.82
C ALA A 344 -8.28 -0.90 2.80
N SER A 345 -8.82 -0.25 1.75
CA SER A 345 -10.26 -0.12 1.54
C SER A 345 -10.95 -1.47 1.33
N GLU A 346 -10.31 -2.37 0.58
CA GLU A 346 -10.82 -3.72 0.29
C GLU A 346 -10.74 -4.63 1.52
N ILE A 347 -9.72 -4.43 2.37
CA ILE A 347 -9.62 -5.11 3.66
C ILE A 347 -10.81 -4.75 4.55
N VAL A 348 -11.08 -3.44 4.73
CA VAL A 348 -12.22 -2.99 5.56
C VAL A 348 -13.55 -3.46 4.96
N ALA A 349 -13.79 -3.22 3.68
CA ALA A 349 -15.03 -3.64 3.02
C ALA A 349 -15.23 -5.16 3.08
N GLY A 350 -14.19 -5.94 2.75
CA GLY A 350 -14.23 -7.39 2.75
C GLY A 350 -14.43 -7.99 4.13
N ALA A 351 -13.80 -7.43 5.17
CA ALA A 351 -13.97 -7.88 6.54
C ALA A 351 -15.39 -7.64 7.06
N LEU A 352 -15.92 -6.43 6.87
CA LEU A 352 -17.29 -6.10 7.27
C LEU A 352 -18.33 -6.91 6.50
N GLN A 353 -18.10 -7.15 5.20
CA GLN A 353 -18.95 -8.00 4.36
C GLN A 353 -18.92 -9.46 4.83
N ASP A 354 -17.73 -10.03 5.09
CA ASP A 354 -17.59 -11.42 5.51
C ASP A 354 -18.31 -11.71 6.82
N TYR A 355 -18.28 -10.77 7.77
CA TYR A 355 -19.02 -10.90 9.02
C TYR A 355 -20.50 -10.49 8.93
N GLY A 356 -20.96 -9.98 7.77
CA GLY A 356 -22.32 -9.47 7.61
C GLY A 356 -22.61 -8.24 8.48
N LEU A 357 -21.57 -7.48 8.84
CA LEU A 357 -21.67 -6.27 9.66
C LEU A 357 -22.02 -5.02 8.84
N ALA A 358 -21.81 -5.09 7.53
CA ALA A 358 -22.24 -4.05 6.60
C ALA A 358 -22.66 -4.64 5.25
N VAL A 359 -23.58 -3.96 4.58
CA VAL A 359 -23.91 -4.23 3.16
C VAL A 359 -22.97 -3.40 2.30
N VAL A 360 -22.33 -4.02 1.32
CA VAL A 360 -21.44 -3.35 0.36
C VAL A 360 -22.24 -2.96 -0.88
N VAL A 361 -22.21 -1.68 -1.24
CA VAL A 361 -22.98 -1.11 -2.36
C VAL A 361 -22.05 -0.38 -3.32
N GLY A 362 -22.29 -0.53 -4.63
CA GLY A 362 -21.61 0.23 -5.66
C GLY A 362 -21.06 -0.63 -6.79
N GLU A 363 -19.78 -0.49 -7.10
CA GLU A 363 -19.11 -1.27 -8.16
C GLU A 363 -17.96 -2.10 -7.59
N LYS A 364 -17.65 -3.19 -8.28
CA LYS A 364 -16.51 -4.05 -7.98
C LYS A 364 -15.23 -3.23 -7.73
N THR A 365 -14.51 -3.55 -6.66
CA THR A 365 -13.28 -2.86 -6.29
C THR A 365 -12.10 -3.20 -7.20
N PHE A 366 -10.95 -2.58 -6.95
CA PHE A 366 -9.78 -2.67 -7.82
C PHE A 366 -9.14 -4.07 -7.89
N GLY A 367 -9.09 -4.80 -6.78
CA GLY A 367 -8.47 -6.13 -6.69
C GLY A 367 -7.01 -6.13 -6.25
N LYS A 368 -6.58 -5.16 -5.43
CA LYS A 368 -5.19 -5.10 -4.94
C LYS A 368 -5.04 -5.90 -3.64
N GLY A 369 -4.94 -7.21 -3.79
CA GLY A 369 -4.74 -8.16 -2.69
C GLY A 369 -3.29 -8.52 -2.41
N SER A 370 -2.32 -7.68 -2.77
CA SER A 370 -0.90 -7.94 -2.51
C SER A 370 -0.40 -7.11 -1.32
N VAL A 371 0.49 -7.71 -0.52
CA VAL A 371 1.18 -7.07 0.61
C VAL A 371 2.52 -6.57 0.15
N GLN A 372 2.81 -5.28 0.36
CA GLN A 372 4.12 -4.72 0.08
C GLN A 372 4.87 -4.37 1.36
N THR A 373 6.16 -4.69 1.42
CA THR A 373 7.12 -4.05 2.34
C THR A 373 7.85 -2.92 1.62
N LEU A 374 8.21 -1.87 2.35
CA LEU A 374 9.08 -0.79 1.86
C LEU A 374 10.43 -0.89 2.57
N GLU A 375 11.46 -1.31 1.84
CA GLU A 375 12.82 -1.35 2.35
C GLU A 375 13.55 -0.08 1.95
N LYS A 376 14.06 0.66 2.93
CA LYS A 376 14.81 1.91 2.72
C LYS A 376 16.31 1.65 2.73
N PHE A 377 17.03 2.33 1.86
CA PHE A 377 18.48 2.24 1.73
C PHE A 377 19.18 3.51 2.24
N SER A 378 20.47 3.39 2.53
CA SER A 378 21.28 4.46 3.14
C SER A 378 21.46 5.70 2.26
N ASP A 379 21.28 5.58 0.95
CA ASP A 379 21.35 6.71 0.01
C ASP A 379 20.02 7.46 -0.13
N GLY A 380 18.99 7.06 0.62
CA GLY A 380 17.64 7.60 0.55
C GLY A 380 16.75 6.94 -0.50
N SER A 381 17.25 5.98 -1.29
CA SER A 381 16.42 5.18 -2.18
C SER A 381 15.63 4.14 -1.41
N SER A 382 14.66 3.50 -2.07
CA SER A 382 13.89 2.42 -1.48
C SER A 382 13.44 1.40 -2.53
N VAL A 383 13.12 0.19 -2.07
CA VAL A 383 12.41 -0.80 -2.88
C VAL A 383 11.11 -1.16 -2.18
N LYS A 384 10.01 -1.11 -2.93
CA LYS A 384 8.72 -1.62 -2.51
C LYS A 384 8.58 -3.02 -3.09
N VAL A 385 8.42 -4.04 -2.26
CA VAL A 385 8.44 -5.45 -2.69
C VAL A 385 7.17 -6.16 -2.24
N THR A 386 6.52 -6.89 -3.14
CA THR A 386 5.39 -7.76 -2.78
C THR A 386 5.89 -9.02 -2.07
N ILE A 387 5.42 -9.25 -0.84
CA ILE A 387 5.89 -10.35 0.03
C ILE A 387 4.80 -11.37 0.36
N ALA A 388 3.53 -11.01 0.20
CA ALA A 388 2.39 -11.86 0.57
C ALA A 388 1.12 -11.41 -0.16
N LYS A 389 0.03 -12.16 0.06
CA LYS A 389 -1.32 -11.84 -0.41
C LYS A 389 -2.28 -11.62 0.76
N TRP A 390 -3.21 -10.69 0.60
CA TRP A 390 -4.31 -10.44 1.53
C TRP A 390 -5.48 -11.37 1.21
N LEU A 391 -6.00 -12.02 2.25
CA LEU A 391 -7.29 -12.70 2.23
C LEU A 391 -8.25 -12.05 3.22
N THR A 392 -9.54 -12.08 2.89
CA THR A 392 -10.62 -11.69 3.79
C THR A 392 -10.75 -12.69 4.96
N PRO A 393 -11.53 -12.41 6.01
CA PRO A 393 -11.71 -13.32 7.16
C PRO A 393 -12.19 -14.73 6.79
N LYS A 394 -12.98 -14.88 5.71
CA LYS A 394 -13.43 -16.16 5.18
C LYS A 394 -12.47 -16.79 4.15
N GLY A 395 -11.26 -16.24 4.02
CA GLY A 395 -10.21 -16.75 3.14
C GLY A 395 -10.37 -16.40 1.66
N ARG A 396 -11.25 -15.45 1.29
CA ARG A 396 -11.37 -15.00 -0.11
C ARG A 396 -10.12 -14.21 -0.51
N SER A 397 -9.56 -14.51 -1.67
CA SER A 397 -8.44 -13.74 -2.21
C SER A 397 -8.95 -12.39 -2.71
N ILE A 398 -8.31 -11.30 -2.29
CA ILE A 398 -8.59 -9.97 -2.84
C ILE A 398 -7.86 -9.78 -4.18
N ASN A 399 -6.75 -10.51 -4.39
CA ASN A 399 -5.84 -10.30 -5.50
C ASN A 399 -6.50 -10.65 -6.84
N ASP A 400 -6.58 -9.67 -7.75
CA ASP A 400 -7.21 -9.72 -9.09
C ASP A 400 -8.73 -10.02 -9.10
N GLU A 401 -9.30 -10.41 -7.96
CA GLU A 401 -10.73 -10.64 -7.76
C GLU A 401 -11.46 -9.42 -7.20
N GLY A 402 -10.84 -8.62 -6.33
CA GLY A 402 -11.52 -7.52 -5.62
C GLY A 402 -12.67 -7.98 -4.72
N ILE A 403 -13.35 -7.01 -4.13
CA ILE A 403 -14.58 -7.17 -3.35
C ILE A 403 -15.76 -6.89 -4.29
N GLU A 404 -16.59 -7.91 -4.50
CA GLU A 404 -17.85 -7.77 -5.21
C GLU A 404 -18.90 -7.16 -4.26
N PRO A 405 -19.59 -6.07 -4.65
CA PRO A 405 -20.62 -5.49 -3.79
C PRO A 405 -21.85 -6.39 -3.73
N ASP A 406 -22.53 -6.38 -2.58
CA ASP A 406 -23.79 -7.09 -2.36
C ASP A 406 -24.90 -6.51 -3.27
N ILE A 407 -24.91 -5.18 -3.42
CA ILE A 407 -25.80 -4.47 -4.35
C ILE A 407 -24.97 -3.71 -5.38
N LYS A 408 -25.05 -4.15 -6.64
CA LYS A 408 -24.36 -3.52 -7.77
C LYS A 408 -25.14 -2.30 -8.24
N VAL A 409 -24.54 -1.12 -8.11
CA VAL A 409 -25.09 0.15 -8.60
C VAL A 409 -23.98 0.93 -9.28
N LYS A 410 -24.17 1.26 -10.55
CA LYS A 410 -23.22 2.09 -11.30
C LYS A 410 -23.53 3.56 -11.09
N LEU A 411 -22.49 4.37 -10.97
CA LEU A 411 -22.59 5.83 -11.11
C LEU A 411 -22.29 6.17 -12.57
N THR A 412 -23.29 6.58 -13.33
CA THR A 412 -23.08 6.91 -14.76
C THR A 412 -22.55 8.33 -14.93
N LEU A 413 -22.00 8.63 -16.11
CA LEU A 413 -21.61 10.00 -16.45
C LEU A 413 -22.83 10.95 -16.47
N ASP A 414 -24.01 10.45 -16.87
CA ASP A 414 -25.26 11.22 -16.81
C ASP A 414 -25.64 11.57 -15.36
N ASP A 415 -25.53 10.61 -14.44
CA ASP A 415 -25.77 10.85 -13.01
C ASP A 415 -24.81 11.90 -12.46
N TYR A 416 -23.52 11.76 -12.75
CA TYR A 416 -22.49 12.72 -12.33
C TYR A 416 -22.75 14.13 -12.88
N ASN A 417 -23.13 14.24 -14.16
CA ASN A 417 -23.42 15.52 -14.80
C ASN A 417 -24.68 16.19 -14.23
N HIS A 418 -25.62 15.43 -13.69
CA HIS A 418 -26.87 15.91 -13.10
C HIS A 418 -26.89 15.88 -11.56
N ASP A 419 -25.72 15.71 -10.93
CA ASP A 419 -25.56 15.69 -9.46
C ASP A 419 -26.45 14.65 -8.76
N ARG A 420 -26.68 13.51 -9.42
CA ARG A 420 -27.35 12.33 -8.85
C ARG A 420 -26.33 11.33 -8.35
N ASP A 421 -26.60 10.68 -7.22
CA ASP A 421 -25.76 9.61 -6.68
C ASP A 421 -26.64 8.38 -6.35
N PRO A 422 -26.93 7.53 -7.35
CA PRO A 422 -27.75 6.33 -7.14
C PRO A 422 -27.11 5.33 -6.15
N GLN A 423 -25.78 5.37 -5.94
CA GLN A 423 -25.12 4.51 -4.97
C GLN A 423 -25.45 4.95 -3.54
N VAL A 424 -25.45 6.26 -3.28
CA VAL A 424 -25.91 6.81 -1.99
C VAL A 424 -27.41 6.58 -1.80
N GLU A 425 -28.23 6.74 -2.83
CA GLU A 425 -29.67 6.43 -2.75
C GLU A 425 -29.93 4.97 -2.40
N ALA A 426 -29.23 4.03 -3.04
CA ALA A 426 -29.30 2.61 -2.70
C ALA A 426 -28.85 2.33 -1.26
N ALA A 427 -27.75 2.97 -0.81
CA ALA A 427 -27.29 2.85 0.58
C ALA A 427 -28.33 3.36 1.59
N ILE A 428 -28.99 4.47 1.31
CA ILE A 428 -30.09 4.98 2.15
C ILE A 428 -31.22 3.96 2.20
N LYS A 429 -31.62 3.40 1.05
CA LYS A 429 -32.66 2.36 1.00
C LYS A 429 -32.31 1.13 1.83
N VAL A 430 -31.06 0.66 1.80
CA VAL A 430 -30.62 -0.42 2.69
C VAL A 430 -30.87 -0.07 4.16
N LEU A 431 -30.55 1.17 4.56
CA LEU A 431 -30.66 1.63 5.95
C LEU A 431 -32.10 1.96 6.38
N THR A 432 -33.01 2.28 5.45
CA THR A 432 -34.38 2.74 5.77
C THR A 432 -35.49 1.76 5.39
N GLU A 433 -35.30 0.99 4.32
CA GLU A 433 -36.30 0.12 3.70
C GLU A 433 -35.86 -1.36 3.73
N GLY A 434 -34.56 -1.62 3.78
CA GLY A 434 -33.98 -2.97 3.78
C GLY A 434 -33.27 -3.32 2.47
N ILE A 435 -32.54 -4.45 2.48
CA ILE A 435 -31.68 -4.86 1.38
C ILE A 435 -32.47 -5.24 0.11
N GLU A 436 -33.65 -5.86 0.25
CA GLU A 436 -34.48 -6.30 -0.88
C GLU A 436 -35.00 -5.10 -1.70
N GLU A 437 -35.43 -4.04 -1.04
CA GLU A 437 -35.94 -2.81 -1.66
C GLU A 437 -34.82 -2.03 -2.35
N ALA A 438 -33.63 -2.01 -1.74
CA ALA A 438 -32.44 -1.46 -2.37
C ALA A 438 -32.01 -2.28 -3.62
N GLN A 439 -32.15 -3.61 -3.59
CA GLN A 439 -31.90 -4.48 -4.74
C GLN A 439 -32.86 -4.17 -5.89
N LYS A 440 -34.17 -4.09 -5.62
CA LYS A 440 -35.20 -3.72 -6.62
C LYS A 440 -34.93 -2.36 -7.24
N PHE A 441 -34.52 -1.39 -6.41
CA PHE A 441 -34.11 -0.07 -6.89
C PHE A 441 -32.91 -0.15 -7.84
N ALA A 442 -31.84 -0.86 -7.45
CA ALA A 442 -30.67 -1.06 -8.28
C ALA A 442 -31.01 -1.72 -9.64
N GLU A 443 -31.86 -2.75 -9.62
CA GLU A 443 -32.34 -3.42 -10.83
C GLU A 443 -33.12 -2.48 -11.75
N SER A 444 -33.97 -1.60 -11.19
CA SER A 444 -34.74 -0.62 -11.97
C SER A 444 -33.84 0.37 -12.73
N LEU A 445 -32.70 0.77 -12.16
CA LEU A 445 -31.72 1.64 -12.82
C LEU A 445 -31.10 0.94 -14.03
N THR A 446 -30.78 -0.35 -13.90
CA THR A 446 -30.20 -1.13 -15.01
C THR A 446 -31.18 -1.30 -16.17
N ALA A 447 -32.45 -1.59 -15.87
CA ALA A 447 -33.51 -1.75 -16.86
C ALA A 447 -33.82 -0.44 -17.62
N SER A 448 -33.72 0.70 -16.94
CA SER A 448 -33.88 2.01 -17.59
C SER A 448 -32.72 2.31 -18.57
N SER A 449 -31.49 1.94 -18.20
CA SER A 449 -30.31 2.17 -19.06
C SER A 449 -30.34 1.36 -20.36
N THR A 450 -30.87 0.13 -20.33
CA THR A 450 -30.95 -0.73 -21.52
C THR A 450 -32.02 -0.23 -22.49
N ALA A 451 -33.16 0.26 -21.99
CA ALA A 451 -34.23 0.83 -22.82
C ALA A 451 -33.78 2.10 -23.59
N SER A 452 -32.95 2.95 -22.98
CA SER A 452 -32.43 4.18 -23.60
C SER A 452 -31.32 3.93 -24.63
N SER A 453 -30.73 2.73 -24.67
CA SER A 453 -29.62 2.38 -25.58
C SER A 453 -30.08 1.79 -26.93
N THR A 454 -31.39 1.67 -27.16
CA THR A 454 -31.92 1.16 -28.43
C THR A 454 -31.72 2.20 -29.53
N PRO A 455 -30.90 1.96 -30.56
CA PRO A 455 -30.74 2.93 -31.63
C PRO A 455 -32.06 3.05 -32.39
N THR A 456 -32.64 4.25 -32.41
CA THR A 456 -33.66 4.63 -33.39
C THR A 456 -33.09 4.36 -34.77
N LYS A 457 -33.69 3.39 -35.48
CA LYS A 457 -33.35 2.99 -36.85
C LYS A 457 -33.56 4.12 -37.85
#